data_AF-A0A931M412-F1
#
_entry.id   AF-A0A931M412-F1
#
_cell.length_a   1.000
_cell.length_b   1.000
_cell.length_c   1.000
_cell.angle_alpha   90.00
_cell.angle_beta   90.00
_cell.angle_gamma   90.00
#
_symmetry.space_group_name_H-M   'P 1'
#
loop_
_entity.id
_entity.type
_entity.pdbx_description
1 polymer ?
#
loop_
_entity_poly.entity_id
_entity_poly.type
_entity_poly.pdbx_seq_one_letter_code
_entity_poly.pdbx_strand_id
1 'polypeptide(L)'
;KVAGKTGTAKVNDGVYKYTDGVYQAAFTGYFPAENPKYSCIVVIKNKPHAANYYGGAVAGTVFREISDKLYVLNLQQQNDLAVQKRDSSFYRFVGMKNDVQQVSKPFNIPFNNSGNALWMSVVNDSIDNRVWRMNAIADAGKVVPDVKGYGLKDAINLLENKGLKVVIKGRGKVIAQSILPGTTVNKGQQIIIQLA
;
A
#
# COMPACT_ATOMS: atom_id res chain seq x y z
N LYS A 1 20.31 -16.64 19.33
CA LYS A 1 20.68 -18.07 19.52
C LYS A 1 20.01 -18.91 18.44
N VAL A 2 20.70 -19.90 17.89
CA VAL A 2 20.24 -20.78 16.80
C VAL A 2 20.26 -22.22 17.29
N ALA A 3 19.27 -23.02 16.90
CA ALA A 3 19.29 -24.47 17.10
C ALA A 3 19.25 -25.15 15.73
N GLY A 4 20.09 -26.16 15.53
CA GLY A 4 20.16 -26.85 14.26
C GLY A 4 21.05 -28.08 14.29
N LYS A 5 20.94 -28.89 13.24
CA LYS A 5 21.67 -30.13 13.05
C LYS A 5 22.44 -30.10 11.74
N THR A 6 23.68 -30.54 11.81
CA THR A 6 24.54 -30.79 10.66
C THR A 6 24.25 -32.15 10.03
N GLY A 7 24.27 -32.20 8.70
CA GLY A 7 24.27 -33.40 7.88
C GLY A 7 25.46 -33.36 6.92
N THR A 8 26.11 -34.50 6.72
CA THR A 8 27.16 -34.64 5.70
C THR A 8 26.97 -36.00 5.07
N ALA A 9 26.54 -36.01 3.80
CA ALA A 9 26.27 -37.23 3.05
C ALA A 9 27.29 -37.37 1.93
N LYS A 10 27.72 -38.61 1.65
CA LYS A 10 28.44 -38.90 0.40
C LYS A 10 27.46 -38.92 -0.76
N VAL A 11 27.86 -38.45 -1.93
CA VAL A 11 26.97 -38.37 -3.10
C VAL A 11 27.19 -39.58 -4.02
N ASN A 12 26.09 -40.15 -4.49
CA ASN A 12 26.06 -41.11 -5.60
C ASN A 12 24.83 -40.79 -6.47
N ASP A 13 25.03 -40.07 -7.57
CA ASP A 13 23.96 -39.54 -8.43
C ASP A 13 24.07 -40.01 -9.88
N GLY A 14 24.84 -41.09 -10.12
CA GLY A 14 25.09 -41.66 -11.45
C GLY A 14 26.21 -40.96 -12.23
N VAL A 15 26.44 -39.66 -11.99
CA VAL A 15 27.59 -38.92 -12.52
C VAL A 15 28.79 -39.08 -11.61
N TYR A 16 28.57 -39.00 -10.30
CA TYR A 16 29.60 -39.20 -9.29
C TYR A 16 29.33 -40.48 -8.49
N LYS A 17 30.39 -41.22 -8.19
CA LYS A 17 30.41 -42.38 -7.31
C LYS A 17 30.85 -41.96 -5.91
N TYR A 18 30.55 -42.78 -4.91
CA TYR A 18 31.00 -42.55 -3.54
C TYR A 18 32.53 -42.48 -3.37
N THR A 19 33.29 -43.01 -4.33
CA THR A 19 34.75 -42.99 -4.39
C THR A 19 35.32 -41.65 -4.83
N ASP A 20 34.52 -40.79 -5.48
CA ASP A 20 34.98 -39.56 -6.12
C ASP A 20 35.16 -38.42 -5.11
N GLY A 21 34.95 -38.69 -3.82
CA GLY A 21 35.15 -37.73 -2.74
C GLY A 21 34.19 -36.54 -2.80
N VAL A 22 33.02 -36.72 -3.42
CA VAL A 22 31.94 -35.71 -3.46
C VAL A 22 31.00 -35.89 -2.27
N TYR A 23 30.78 -34.81 -1.55
CA TYR A 23 29.98 -34.72 -0.34
C TYR A 23 28.93 -33.62 -0.47
N GLN A 24 27.79 -33.87 0.14
CA GLN A 24 26.70 -32.94 0.32
C GLN A 24 26.67 -32.51 1.79
N ALA A 25 27.07 -31.26 2.02
CA ALA A 25 27.02 -30.60 3.31
C ALA A 25 25.63 -29.98 3.50
N ALA A 26 24.93 -30.39 4.56
CA ALA A 26 23.63 -29.86 4.91
C ALA A 26 23.64 -29.28 6.33
N PHE A 27 22.88 -28.22 6.54
CA PHE A 27 22.56 -27.68 7.85
C PHE A 27 21.07 -27.33 7.87
N THR A 28 20.34 -27.91 8.81
CA THR A 28 18.93 -27.59 9.04
C THR A 28 18.76 -27.04 10.44
N GLY A 29 17.99 -25.97 10.60
CA GLY A 29 17.79 -25.36 11.89
C GLY A 29 16.68 -24.35 11.93
N TYR A 30 16.36 -23.91 13.14
CA TYR A 30 15.38 -22.89 13.43
C TYR A 30 15.98 -21.80 14.31
N PHE A 31 15.46 -20.59 14.15
CA PHE A 31 15.90 -19.43 14.91
C PHE A 31 14.75 -18.43 15.11
N PRO A 32 14.74 -17.70 16.24
CA PRO A 32 15.58 -17.89 17.44
C PRO A 32 15.35 -19.25 18.13
N ALA A 33 16.37 -19.82 18.78
CA ALA A 33 16.32 -21.17 19.37
C ALA A 33 15.23 -21.34 20.45
N GLU A 34 14.97 -20.30 21.25
CA GLU A 34 14.03 -20.34 22.37
C GLU A 34 12.57 -20.14 21.92
N ASN A 35 12.36 -19.35 20.86
CA ASN A 35 11.04 -19.11 20.27
C ASN A 35 11.18 -19.07 18.73
N PRO A 36 11.14 -20.24 18.06
CA PRO A 36 11.43 -20.33 16.64
C PRO A 36 10.39 -19.59 15.80
N LYS A 37 10.85 -18.60 15.03
CA LYS A 37 10.02 -17.88 14.05
C LYS A 37 10.33 -18.27 12.62
N TYR A 38 11.57 -18.68 12.37
CA TYR A 38 12.08 -19.03 11.05
C TYR A 38 12.73 -20.40 11.09
N SER A 39 12.56 -21.15 10.01
CA SER A 39 13.31 -22.37 9.72
C SER A 39 14.13 -22.14 8.45
N CYS A 40 15.33 -22.72 8.40
CA CYS A 40 16.20 -22.63 7.25
C CYS A 40 16.93 -23.96 7.05
N ILE A 41 17.01 -24.37 5.78
CA ILE A 41 17.75 -25.55 5.36
C ILE A 41 18.75 -25.07 4.30
N VAL A 42 20.03 -25.33 4.56
CA VAL A 42 21.12 -25.03 3.64
C VAL A 42 21.71 -26.35 3.18
N VAL A 43 21.82 -26.54 1.87
CA VAL A 43 22.37 -27.74 1.25
C VAL A 43 23.37 -27.33 0.19
N ILE A 44 24.63 -27.75 0.35
CA ILE A 44 25.73 -27.39 -0.52
C ILE A 44 26.44 -28.68 -0.96
N LYS A 45 26.51 -28.90 -2.27
CA LYS A 45 27.28 -29.97 -2.89
C LYS A 45 28.68 -29.45 -3.20
N ASN A 46 29.72 -30.14 -2.74
CA ASN A 46 31.10 -29.75 -3.00
C ASN A 46 31.59 -30.28 -4.38
N LYS A 47 32.80 -29.84 -4.77
CA LYS A 47 33.53 -30.42 -5.91
C LYS A 47 34.32 -31.66 -5.45
N PRO A 48 34.69 -32.58 -6.37
CA PRO A 48 35.55 -33.72 -6.05
C PRO A 48 36.82 -33.29 -5.31
N HIS A 49 37.18 -34.03 -4.26
CA HIS A 49 38.37 -33.80 -3.40
C HIS A 49 38.44 -32.42 -2.72
N ALA A 50 37.31 -31.79 -2.39
CA ALA A 50 37.33 -30.53 -1.65
C ALA A 50 37.93 -30.69 -0.24
N ALA A 51 38.83 -29.77 0.14
CA ALA A 51 39.49 -29.77 1.46
C ALA A 51 38.51 -29.58 2.64
N ASN A 52 37.41 -28.86 2.42
CA ASN A 52 36.38 -28.59 3.44
C ASN A 52 35.01 -29.08 2.95
N TYR A 53 34.47 -30.11 3.59
CA TYR A 53 33.19 -30.73 3.21
C TYR A 53 32.23 -30.96 4.38
N TYR A 54 32.61 -30.59 5.60
CA TYR A 54 31.78 -30.77 6.78
C TYR A 54 30.58 -29.80 6.76
N GLY A 55 29.40 -30.34 7.06
CA GLY A 55 28.13 -29.60 7.13
C GLY A 55 28.20 -28.35 8.01
N GLY A 56 28.93 -28.43 9.13
CA GLY A 56 29.09 -27.29 10.04
C GLY A 56 29.96 -26.16 9.48
N ALA A 57 31.04 -26.48 8.76
CA ALA A 57 31.96 -25.47 8.24
C ALA A 57 31.42 -24.74 7.00
N VAL A 58 30.73 -25.48 6.12
CA VAL A 58 30.25 -24.95 4.84
C VAL A 58 28.79 -24.48 4.93
N ALA A 59 27.88 -25.38 5.30
CA ALA A 59 26.45 -25.03 5.37
C ALA A 59 26.10 -24.22 6.63
N GLY A 60 26.81 -24.45 7.75
CA GLY A 60 26.60 -23.70 8.99
C GLY A 60 27.01 -22.22 8.91
N THR A 61 28.06 -21.88 8.16
CA THR A 61 28.48 -20.48 7.97
C THR A 61 27.47 -19.70 7.12
N VAL A 62 26.97 -20.32 6.04
CA VAL A 62 25.90 -19.75 5.21
C VAL A 62 24.61 -19.59 6.01
N PHE A 63 24.24 -20.59 6.81
CA PHE A 63 23.07 -20.49 7.68
C PHE A 63 23.18 -19.29 8.63
N ARG A 64 24.35 -19.11 9.26
CA ARG A 64 24.60 -18.00 10.19
C ARG A 64 24.39 -16.65 9.53
N GLU A 65 24.99 -16.43 8.35
CA GLU A 65 24.83 -15.19 7.58
C GLU A 65 23.36 -14.89 7.24
N ILE A 66 22.60 -15.91 6.85
CA ILE A 66 21.17 -15.76 6.56
C ILE A 66 20.40 -15.41 7.83
N SER A 67 20.66 -16.12 8.93
CA SER A 67 19.97 -15.88 10.20
C SER A 67 20.26 -14.49 10.78
N ASP A 68 21.50 -14.03 10.70
CA ASP A 68 21.92 -12.73 11.23
C ASP A 68 21.27 -11.60 10.42
N LYS A 69 21.26 -11.70 9.08
CA LYS A 69 20.59 -10.71 8.21
C LYS A 69 19.09 -10.63 8.44
N LEU A 70 18.40 -11.78 8.51
CA LEU A 70 16.96 -11.82 8.75
C LEU A 70 16.60 -11.26 10.13
N TYR A 71 17.42 -11.51 11.14
CA TYR A 71 17.22 -10.97 12.47
C TYR A 71 17.33 -9.44 12.50
N VAL A 72 18.34 -8.86 11.84
CA VAL A 72 18.51 -7.40 11.73
C VAL A 72 17.35 -6.75 10.99
N LEU A 73 16.91 -7.31 9.85
CA LEU A 73 15.78 -6.78 9.09
C LEU A 73 14.48 -6.78 9.91
N ASN A 74 14.24 -7.83 10.70
CA ASN A 74 13.05 -7.90 11.55
C ASN A 74 13.08 -6.84 12.67
N LEU A 75 14.25 -6.60 13.29
CA LEU A 75 14.42 -5.54 14.29
C LEU A 75 14.17 -4.15 13.71
N GLN A 76 14.67 -3.86 12.50
CA GLN A 76 14.41 -2.59 11.81
C GLN A 76 12.92 -2.40 11.55
N GLN A 77 12.24 -3.43 11.05
CA GLN A 77 10.81 -3.37 10.75
C GLN A 77 9.95 -3.19 12.02
N GLN A 78 10.36 -3.74 13.16
CA GLN A 78 9.69 -3.48 14.45
C GLN A 78 9.90 -2.05 14.95
N ASN A 79 11.07 -1.46 14.69
CA ASN A 79 11.36 -0.07 15.09
C ASN A 79 10.67 0.96 14.19
N ASP A 80 10.35 0.61 12.93
CA ASP A 80 9.58 1.45 12.01
C ASP A 80 8.07 1.54 12.39
N LEU A 81 7.61 0.77 13.39
CA LEU A 81 6.22 0.81 13.87
C LEU A 81 5.86 2.10 14.64
N ALA A 82 6.79 3.03 14.81
CA ALA A 82 6.58 4.29 15.55
C ALA A 82 6.71 5.57 14.70
N VAL A 83 6.81 5.47 13.37
CA VAL A 83 6.60 6.65 12.53
C VAL A 83 5.11 6.77 12.26
N GLN A 84 4.45 7.67 12.99
CA GLN A 84 3.13 8.19 12.61
C GLN A 84 3.26 8.83 11.24
N LYS A 85 3.16 8.02 10.19
CA LYS A 85 3.11 8.44 8.81
C LYS A 85 1.92 9.40 8.75
N ARG A 86 2.16 10.67 8.39
CA ARG A 86 1.06 11.63 8.19
C ARG A 86 0.07 10.97 7.24
N ASP A 87 -1.03 10.52 7.80
CA ASP A 87 -1.95 9.68 7.06
C ASP A 87 -2.64 10.55 6.02
N SER A 88 -2.43 10.24 4.75
CA SER A 88 -3.13 10.87 3.64
C SER A 88 -4.64 10.63 3.72
N SER A 89 -5.13 9.81 4.65
CA SER A 89 -6.55 9.65 4.95
C SER A 89 -7.22 10.91 5.54
N PHE A 90 -6.45 11.93 5.95
CA PHE A 90 -7.03 13.21 6.40
C PHE A 90 -7.62 14.07 5.28
N TYR A 91 -7.47 13.67 4.00
CA TYR A 91 -7.98 14.46 2.89
C TYR A 91 -9.46 14.16 2.59
N ARG A 92 -10.30 15.19 2.76
CA ARG A 92 -11.62 15.23 2.13
C ARG A 92 -11.44 15.23 0.60
N PHE A 93 -12.02 14.24 -0.07
CA PHE A 93 -11.96 14.13 -1.52
C PHE A 93 -13.37 14.14 -2.11
N VAL A 94 -13.57 14.83 -3.21
CA VAL A 94 -14.84 14.80 -3.95
C VAL A 94 -14.57 14.17 -5.31
N GLY A 95 -15.38 13.16 -5.67
CA GLY A 95 -15.22 12.45 -6.93
C GLY A 95 -16.49 11.73 -7.37
N MET A 96 -16.44 11.13 -8.55
CA MET A 96 -17.54 10.32 -9.08
C MET A 96 -17.70 9.02 -8.28
N LYS A 97 -18.94 8.66 -7.98
CA LYS A 97 -19.28 7.46 -7.20
C LYS A 97 -18.61 6.19 -7.74
N ASN A 98 -18.73 5.95 -9.04
CA ASN A 98 -18.22 4.73 -9.66
C ASN A 98 -16.70 4.62 -9.56
N ASP A 99 -15.99 5.74 -9.75
CA ASP A 99 -14.53 5.77 -9.71
C ASP A 99 -14.02 5.55 -8.29
N VAL A 100 -14.62 6.23 -7.31
CA VAL A 100 -14.24 6.08 -5.90
C VAL A 100 -14.53 4.65 -5.42
N GLN A 101 -15.63 4.04 -5.85
CA GLN A 101 -15.95 2.63 -5.54
C GLN A 101 -15.02 1.62 -6.23
N GLN A 102 -14.51 1.95 -7.43
CA GLN A 102 -13.52 1.11 -8.10
C GLN A 102 -12.17 1.18 -7.42
N VAL A 103 -11.76 2.39 -7.01
CA VAL A 103 -10.48 2.59 -6.32
C VAL A 103 -10.52 2.01 -4.90
N SER A 104 -11.64 2.08 -4.19
CA SER A 104 -11.72 1.57 -2.80
C SER A 104 -11.60 0.04 -2.69
N LYS A 105 -12.04 -0.71 -3.71
CA LYS A 105 -12.05 -2.18 -3.72
C LYS A 105 -10.66 -2.82 -3.60
N PRO A 106 -9.66 -2.50 -4.46
CA PRO A 106 -8.30 -3.04 -4.35
C PRO A 106 -7.63 -2.76 -3.00
N PHE A 107 -7.94 -1.63 -2.38
CA PHE A 107 -7.35 -1.23 -1.09
C PHE A 107 -8.12 -1.75 0.13
N ASN A 108 -9.20 -2.52 -0.08
CA ASN A 108 -10.06 -3.05 0.98
C ASN A 108 -10.53 -1.97 1.98
N ILE A 109 -10.82 -0.76 1.47
CA ILE A 109 -11.25 0.37 2.30
C ILE A 109 -12.77 0.27 2.48
N PRO A 110 -13.28 0.11 3.72
CA PRO A 110 -14.71 0.08 3.97
C PRO A 110 -15.33 1.45 3.69
N PHE A 111 -16.46 1.47 2.98
CA PHE A 111 -17.19 2.70 2.69
C PHE A 111 -18.68 2.54 2.94
N ASN A 112 -19.32 3.59 3.44
CA ASN A 112 -20.77 3.65 3.57
C ASN A 112 -21.35 4.51 2.45
N ASN A 113 -22.26 3.93 1.66
CA ASN A 113 -22.89 4.59 0.52
C ASN A 113 -24.30 5.06 0.91
N SER A 114 -24.45 6.34 1.26
CA SER A 114 -25.72 6.87 1.78
C SER A 114 -26.68 7.40 0.70
N GLY A 115 -26.41 7.23 -0.61
CA GLY A 115 -27.31 7.79 -1.63
C GLY A 115 -27.06 7.38 -3.10
N ASN A 116 -28.01 7.80 -3.95
CA ASN A 116 -27.99 7.58 -5.40
C ASN A 116 -27.54 8.82 -6.18
N ALA A 117 -26.51 9.52 -5.71
CA ALA A 117 -25.92 10.67 -6.41
C ALA A 117 -24.74 10.25 -7.28
N LEU A 118 -24.57 10.97 -8.39
CA LEU A 118 -23.45 10.79 -9.33
C LEU A 118 -22.10 11.22 -8.69
N TRP A 119 -22.15 12.28 -7.87
CA TRP A 119 -20.99 12.86 -7.17
C TRP A 119 -21.05 12.56 -5.68
N MET A 120 -19.89 12.23 -5.10
CA MET A 120 -19.77 11.92 -3.68
C MET A 120 -18.57 12.63 -3.05
N SER A 121 -18.77 13.14 -1.83
CA SER A 121 -17.70 13.61 -0.96
C SER A 121 -17.30 12.48 -0.01
N VAL A 122 -16.04 12.07 -0.09
CA VAL A 122 -15.38 11.13 0.81
C VAL A 122 -14.82 11.92 1.99
N VAL A 123 -15.35 11.61 3.18
CA VAL A 123 -14.86 12.15 4.45
C VAL A 123 -14.43 10.97 5.32
N ASN A 124 -13.29 11.10 5.99
CA ASN A 124 -12.89 10.13 7.00
C ASN A 124 -13.86 10.21 8.19
N ASP A 125 -14.41 9.07 8.60
CA ASP A 125 -15.29 9.01 9.75
C ASP A 125 -14.48 9.19 11.04
N SER A 126 -14.77 10.25 11.80
CA SER A 126 -14.01 10.66 12.98
C SER A 126 -14.01 9.66 14.15
N ILE A 127 -14.83 8.60 14.08
CA ILE A 127 -14.94 7.56 15.12
C ILE A 127 -14.10 6.32 14.76
N ASP A 128 -13.93 6.04 13.47
CA ASP A 128 -13.14 4.93 12.97
C ASP A 128 -12.41 5.42 11.72
N ASN A 129 -11.17 5.88 11.90
CA ASN A 129 -10.29 6.53 10.91
C ASN A 129 -10.04 5.71 9.61
N ARG A 130 -10.77 4.62 9.41
CA ARG A 130 -10.69 3.63 8.34
C ARG A 130 -11.93 3.61 7.46
N VAL A 131 -13.03 4.25 7.85
CA VAL A 131 -14.29 4.22 7.09
C VAL A 131 -14.46 5.51 6.31
N TRP A 132 -14.60 5.38 5.00
CA TRP A 132 -14.94 6.49 4.12
C TRP A 132 -16.45 6.68 4.08
N ARG A 133 -16.93 7.80 4.61
CA ARG A 133 -18.33 8.21 4.43
C ARG A 133 -18.46 8.91 3.09
N MET A 134 -19.30 8.35 2.23
CA MET A 134 -19.60 8.95 0.93
C MET A 134 -20.92 9.70 1.03
N ASN A 135 -20.84 11.02 1.10
CA ASN A 135 -22.03 11.88 1.12
C ASN A 135 -22.45 12.20 -0.31
N ALA A 136 -23.70 11.89 -0.65
CA ALA A 136 -24.32 12.24 -1.92
C ALA A 136 -24.39 13.77 -2.07
N ILE A 137 -23.80 14.31 -3.15
CA ILE A 137 -23.95 15.72 -3.48
C ILE A 137 -25.21 15.84 -4.33
N ALA A 138 -26.29 16.31 -3.69
CA ALA A 138 -27.60 16.41 -4.30
C ALA A 138 -27.56 17.43 -5.46
N ASP A 139 -27.77 16.94 -6.68
CA ASP A 139 -27.89 17.77 -7.87
C ASP A 139 -29.33 18.33 -7.98
N ALA A 140 -29.70 19.19 -7.03
CA ALA A 140 -31.06 19.71 -6.89
C ALA A 140 -31.36 20.86 -7.88
N GLY A 141 -31.52 20.56 -9.17
CA GLY A 141 -32.21 21.46 -10.12
C GLY A 141 -31.38 22.61 -10.71
N LYS A 142 -32.03 23.78 -10.90
CA LYS A 142 -31.45 25.04 -11.44
C LYS A 142 -30.73 25.85 -10.36
N VAL A 143 -30.03 25.21 -9.44
CA VAL A 143 -29.29 25.91 -8.37
C VAL A 143 -27.79 25.77 -8.57
N VAL A 144 -27.04 26.74 -8.06
CA VAL A 144 -25.58 26.73 -8.08
C VAL A 144 -25.10 25.61 -7.15
N PRO A 145 -24.33 24.62 -7.64
CA PRO A 145 -23.81 23.55 -6.81
C PRO A 145 -22.67 24.06 -5.91
N ASP A 146 -22.45 23.35 -4.79
CA ASP A 146 -21.23 23.54 -4.00
C ASP A 146 -20.07 22.81 -4.68
N VAL A 147 -19.08 23.56 -5.16
CA VAL A 147 -17.90 23.02 -5.83
C VAL A 147 -16.65 23.06 -4.95
N LYS A 148 -16.77 23.38 -3.65
CA LYS A 148 -15.60 23.37 -2.75
C LYS A 148 -15.03 21.95 -2.61
N GLY A 149 -13.72 21.83 -2.78
CA GLY A 149 -12.98 20.57 -2.72
C GLY A 149 -12.95 19.77 -4.03
N TYR A 150 -13.69 20.20 -5.07
CA TYR A 150 -13.62 19.60 -6.39
C TYR A 150 -12.29 19.95 -7.07
N GLY A 151 -11.83 19.05 -7.96
CA GLY A 151 -10.77 19.36 -8.90
C GLY A 151 -11.24 20.37 -9.95
N LEU A 152 -10.32 21.13 -10.53
CA LEU A 152 -10.64 22.15 -11.54
C LEU A 152 -11.52 21.60 -12.68
N LYS A 153 -11.13 20.46 -13.26
CA LYS A 153 -11.84 19.84 -14.40
C LYS A 153 -13.28 19.47 -14.03
N ASP A 154 -13.46 18.94 -12.83
CA ASP A 154 -14.77 18.50 -12.33
C ASP A 154 -15.66 19.69 -12.00
N ALA A 155 -15.10 20.73 -11.37
CA ALA A 155 -15.79 21.97 -11.06
C ALA A 155 -16.26 22.70 -12.34
N ILE A 156 -15.40 22.76 -13.37
CA ILE A 156 -15.76 23.35 -14.67
C ILE A 156 -16.91 22.56 -15.30
N ASN A 157 -16.78 21.23 -15.39
CA ASN A 157 -17.80 20.37 -15.98
C ASN A 157 -19.17 20.58 -15.29
N LEU A 158 -19.18 20.62 -13.96
CA LEU A 158 -20.41 20.80 -13.20
C LEU A 158 -21.03 22.18 -13.39
N LEU A 159 -20.24 23.26 -13.35
CA LEU A 159 -20.73 24.63 -13.45
C LEU A 159 -21.16 25.00 -14.88
N GLU A 160 -20.40 24.58 -15.89
CA GLU A 160 -20.71 24.84 -17.30
C GLU A 160 -21.94 24.07 -17.76
N ASN A 161 -22.11 22.82 -17.33
CA ASN A 161 -23.33 22.05 -17.61
C ASN A 161 -24.60 22.69 -17.00
N LYS A 162 -24.46 23.51 -15.95
CA LYS A 162 -25.55 24.31 -15.40
C LYS A 162 -25.78 25.63 -16.15
N GLY A 163 -24.91 25.98 -17.08
CA GLY A 163 -25.01 27.19 -17.91
C GLY A 163 -24.33 28.42 -17.31
N LEU A 164 -23.41 28.24 -16.35
CA LEU A 164 -22.58 29.32 -15.79
C LEU A 164 -21.30 29.49 -16.61
N LYS A 165 -20.75 30.72 -16.65
CA LYS A 165 -19.42 30.99 -17.21
C LYS A 165 -18.38 31.03 -16.09
N VAL A 166 -17.44 30.09 -16.12
CA VAL A 166 -16.46 29.93 -15.03
C VAL A 166 -15.23 30.81 -15.27
N VAL A 167 -14.86 31.61 -14.28
CA VAL A 167 -13.61 32.38 -14.23
C VAL A 167 -12.71 31.77 -13.16
N ILE A 168 -11.50 31.41 -13.54
CA ILE A 168 -10.59 30.60 -12.74
C ILE A 168 -9.49 31.48 -12.16
N LYS A 169 -9.22 31.37 -10.86
CA LYS A 169 -8.09 32.04 -10.19
C LYS A 169 -7.27 31.04 -9.38
N GLY A 170 -6.00 30.84 -9.73
CA GLY A 170 -5.10 29.92 -9.03
C GLY A 170 -5.00 28.54 -9.69
N ARG A 171 -4.46 27.57 -8.95
CA ARG A 171 -4.26 26.18 -9.40
C ARG A 171 -4.50 25.24 -8.21
N GLY A 172 -4.92 24.01 -8.47
CA GLY A 172 -5.15 23.01 -7.41
C GLY A 172 -6.62 22.65 -7.27
N LYS A 173 -7.13 22.64 -6.04
CA LYS A 173 -8.53 22.32 -5.72
C LYS A 173 -9.31 23.61 -5.44
N VAL A 174 -10.61 23.59 -5.70
CA VAL A 174 -11.48 24.74 -5.42
C VAL A 174 -11.59 24.95 -3.91
N ILE A 175 -11.13 26.10 -3.43
CA ILE A 175 -11.25 26.50 -2.02
C ILE A 175 -12.45 27.42 -1.79
N ALA A 176 -12.82 28.21 -2.81
CA ALA A 176 -13.89 29.19 -2.71
C ALA A 176 -14.58 29.41 -4.06
N GLN A 177 -15.85 29.81 -3.98
CA GLN A 177 -16.70 30.20 -5.11
C GLN A 177 -17.38 31.53 -4.80
N SER A 178 -17.57 32.37 -5.82
CA SER A 178 -18.14 33.72 -5.65
C SER A 178 -19.63 33.74 -5.39
N ILE A 179 -20.37 32.74 -5.88
CA ILE A 179 -21.82 32.62 -5.71
C ILE A 179 -22.09 31.51 -4.70
N LEU A 180 -22.97 31.77 -3.73
CA LEU A 180 -23.30 30.79 -2.71
C LEU A 180 -23.99 29.55 -3.31
N PRO A 181 -23.69 28.35 -2.79
CA PRO A 181 -24.44 27.14 -3.17
C PRO A 181 -25.93 27.30 -2.89
N GLY A 182 -26.79 26.76 -3.77
CA GLY A 182 -28.25 26.79 -3.62
C GLY A 182 -28.94 28.01 -4.26
N THR A 183 -28.21 29.02 -4.74
CA THR A 183 -28.82 30.15 -5.46
C THR A 183 -29.32 29.74 -6.84
N THR A 184 -30.42 30.31 -7.32
CA THR A 184 -30.95 30.05 -8.68
C THR A 184 -29.95 30.44 -9.76
N VAL A 185 -29.74 29.57 -10.75
CA VAL A 185 -28.81 29.75 -11.86
C VAL A 185 -29.45 30.57 -12.97
N ASN A 186 -28.86 31.72 -13.29
CA ASN A 186 -29.15 32.47 -14.50
C ASN A 186 -28.18 32.05 -15.62
N LYS A 187 -28.72 31.68 -16.79
CA LYS A 187 -27.89 31.27 -17.94
C LYS A 187 -26.93 32.39 -18.35
N GLY A 188 -25.64 32.08 -18.44
CA GLY A 188 -24.58 33.02 -18.82
C GLY A 188 -24.01 33.84 -17.67
N GLN A 189 -24.50 33.67 -16.43
CA GLN A 189 -23.95 34.33 -15.26
C GLN A 189 -22.51 33.88 -15.00
N GLN A 190 -21.63 34.84 -14.70
CA GLN A 190 -20.24 34.55 -14.39
C GLN A 190 -20.07 34.10 -12.92
N ILE A 191 -19.32 33.02 -12.72
CA ILE A 191 -18.92 32.53 -11.40
C ILE A 191 -17.40 32.50 -11.32
N ILE A 192 -16.84 33.09 -10.26
CA ILE A 192 -15.39 33.09 -10.01
C ILE A 192 -15.10 31.98 -9.02
N ILE A 193 -14.20 31.07 -9.38
CA ILE A 193 -13.68 30.03 -8.48
C ILE A 193 -12.22 30.30 -8.17
N GLN A 194 -11.86 30.19 -6.89
CA GLN A 194 -10.50 30.32 -6.41
C GLN A 194 -9.95 28.95 -6.04
N LEU A 195 -8.73 28.67 -6.51
CA LEU A 195 -8.04 27.41 -6.32
C LEU A 195 -6.73 27.60 -5.56
N ALA A 196 -6.45 26.64 -4.69
CA ALA A 196 -5.19 26.50 -3.97
C ALA A 196 -4.77 25.02 -3.88
#